data_AF-A0A7Y6PQ84-F1
#
_entry.id   AF-A0A7Y6PQ84-F1
#
_cell.length_a   1.000
_cell.length_b   1.000
_cell.length_c   1.000
_cell.angle_alpha   90.00
_cell.angle_beta   90.00
_cell.angle_gamma   90.00
#
_symmetry.space_group_name_H-M   'P 1'
#
loop_
_entity.id
_entity.type
_entity.pdbx_description
1 polymer ?
#
loop_
_entity_poly.entity_id
_entity_poly.type
_entity_poly.pdbx_seq_one_letter_code
_entity_poly.pdbx_strand_id
1 'polypeptide(L)'
;MSPIVIIVAVLATIAFFIAIRTVPVSEPATHGGEPDLAPLTWKPKAQRWSQTVVFRGGTLEVCLDGNETGPSAEAMGAWLDLRQRLQDQWDSVVDYVIRETARVGVQSYEPDEFAATSVDVCPEDPFDGGDIVFWFTIASELGTVFYVPLRDGRPLLLHRDS
;
A
#
# COMPACT_ATOMS: atom_id res chain seq x y z
N MET A 1 -5.06 -48.54 22.16
CA MET A 1 -5.53 -47.13 22.20
C MET A 1 -6.87 -47.11 22.90
N SER A 2 -7.02 -46.31 23.96
CA SER A 2 -8.21 -46.32 24.81
C SER A 2 -9.38 -45.60 24.11
N PRO A 3 -10.61 -46.16 24.10
CA PRO A 3 -11.76 -45.59 23.36
C PRO A 3 -12.13 -44.17 23.80
N ILE A 4 -11.77 -43.80 25.02
CA ILE A 4 -11.98 -42.45 25.59
C ILE A 4 -11.14 -41.40 24.85
N VAL A 5 -9.91 -41.74 24.43
CA VAL A 5 -9.01 -40.80 23.74
C VAL A 5 -9.55 -40.45 22.34
N ILE A 6 -10.18 -41.41 21.67
CA ILE A 6 -10.77 -41.21 20.34
C ILE A 6 -12.00 -40.30 20.45
N ILE A 7 -12.85 -40.48 21.47
CA ILE A 7 -14.05 -39.65 21.66
C ILE A 7 -13.68 -38.20 21.97
N VAL A 8 -12.67 -37.95 22.81
CA VAL A 8 -12.20 -36.59 23.12
C VAL A 8 -11.61 -35.92 21.89
N ALA A 9 -10.84 -36.65 21.07
CA ALA A 9 -10.28 -36.10 19.83
C ALA A 9 -11.35 -35.71 18.81
N VAL A 10 -12.38 -36.54 18.63
CA VAL A 10 -13.50 -36.29 17.71
C VAL A 10 -14.36 -35.11 18.19
N LEU A 11 -14.63 -34.99 19.48
CA LEU A 11 -15.39 -33.85 20.03
C LEU A 11 -14.62 -32.53 19.88
N ALA A 12 -13.28 -32.54 20.03
CA ALA A 12 -12.45 -31.37 19.80
C ALA A 12 -12.45 -30.93 18.32
N THR A 13 -12.50 -31.87 17.37
CA THR A 13 -12.55 -31.53 15.94
C THR A 13 -13.91 -30.95 15.54
N ILE A 14 -15.01 -31.46 16.09
CA ILE A 14 -16.35 -30.96 15.82
C ILE A 14 -16.53 -29.55 16.40
N ALA A 15 -16.05 -29.31 17.62
CA ALA A 15 -16.09 -27.97 18.23
C ALA A 15 -15.27 -26.94 17.43
N PHE A 16 -14.12 -27.33 16.90
CA PHE A 16 -13.29 -26.48 16.04
C PHE A 16 -13.99 -26.14 14.71
N PHE A 17 -14.67 -27.11 14.09
CA PHE A 17 -15.42 -26.87 12.85
C PHE A 17 -16.67 -26.00 13.05
N ILE A 18 -17.32 -26.08 14.21
CA ILE A 18 -18.47 -25.22 14.54
C ILE A 18 -17.98 -23.78 14.81
N ALA A 19 -16.86 -23.61 15.50
CA ALA A 19 -16.28 -22.29 15.76
C ALA A 19 -15.82 -21.56 14.49
N ILE A 20 -15.35 -22.30 13.47
CA ILE A 20 -14.99 -21.72 12.16
C ILE A 20 -16.24 -21.26 11.38
N ARG A 21 -17.40 -21.90 11.58
CA ARG A 21 -18.64 -21.56 10.86
C ARG A 21 -19.48 -20.46 11.50
N THR A 22 -19.14 -19.99 12.70
CA THR A 22 -19.85 -18.88 13.36
C THR A 22 -19.07 -17.58 13.35
N VAL A 23 -18.01 -17.46 12.53
CA VAL A 23 -17.53 -16.14 12.13
C VAL A 23 -18.71 -15.48 11.40
N PRO A 24 -19.31 -14.40 11.93
CA PRO A 24 -20.32 -13.68 11.19
C PRO A 24 -19.67 -13.28 9.87
N VAL A 25 -20.25 -13.72 8.76
CA VAL A 25 -19.99 -13.11 7.46
C VAL A 25 -20.40 -11.67 7.65
N SER A 26 -19.41 -10.81 7.94
CA SER A 26 -19.58 -9.37 7.82
C SER A 26 -20.07 -9.17 6.39
N GLU A 27 -21.32 -8.77 6.27
CA GLU A 27 -21.90 -8.32 5.01
C GLU A 27 -20.88 -7.39 4.34
N PRO A 28 -20.64 -7.49 3.02
CA PRO A 28 -19.86 -6.46 2.35
C PRO A 28 -20.67 -5.18 2.55
N ALA A 29 -20.17 -4.30 3.42
CA ALA A 29 -20.72 -2.97 3.59
C ALA A 29 -20.71 -2.34 2.20
N THR A 30 -21.88 -2.34 1.57
CA THR A 30 -22.13 -1.57 0.36
C THR A 30 -22.24 -0.13 0.85
N HIS A 31 -21.10 0.45 1.18
CA HIS A 31 -20.94 1.85 1.41
C HIS A 31 -19.84 2.25 0.45
N GLY A 32 -20.19 3.08 -0.53
CA GLY A 32 -19.25 4.04 -1.11
C GLY A 32 -18.83 5.03 -0.02
N GLY A 33 -18.26 4.50 1.06
CA GLY A 33 -17.70 5.23 2.17
C GLY A 33 -16.37 5.72 1.69
N GLU A 34 -16.34 7.01 1.40
CA GLU A 34 -15.12 7.78 1.23
C GLU A 34 -14.09 7.29 2.26
N PRO A 35 -12.88 6.85 1.85
CA PRO A 35 -11.94 6.21 2.76
C PRO A 35 -11.71 7.13 3.95
N ASP A 36 -11.75 6.56 5.16
CA ASP A 36 -11.57 7.29 6.43
C ASP A 36 -10.16 7.91 6.41
N LEU A 37 -10.09 9.17 5.96
CA LEU A 37 -8.84 9.89 5.82
C LEU A 37 -8.51 10.49 7.19
N ALA A 38 -7.34 10.14 7.71
CA ALA A 38 -6.78 10.92 8.80
C ALA A 38 -6.64 12.39 8.36
N PRO A 39 -6.81 13.35 9.28
CA PRO A 39 -6.60 14.75 8.96
C PRO A 39 -5.15 14.97 8.48
N LEU A 40 -4.99 15.89 7.53
CA LEU A 40 -3.67 16.34 7.10
C LEU A 40 -2.93 17.00 8.27
N THR A 41 -1.68 16.59 8.46
CA THR A 41 -0.80 17.10 9.51
C THR A 41 0.52 17.58 8.94
N TRP A 42 0.95 18.76 9.37
CA TRP A 42 2.29 19.24 9.03
C TRP A 42 3.36 18.43 9.76
N LYS A 43 4.41 18.01 9.05
CA LYS A 43 5.57 17.28 9.58
C LYS A 43 6.81 18.19 9.53
N PRO A 44 7.16 18.92 10.61
CA PRO A 44 8.23 19.92 10.58
C PRO A 44 9.60 19.39 10.17
N LYS A 45 9.90 18.12 10.50
CA LYS A 45 11.19 17.48 10.15
C LYS A 45 11.31 17.15 8.67
N ALA A 46 10.20 16.77 8.03
CA ALA A 46 10.14 16.45 6.62
C ALA A 46 9.78 17.67 5.75
N GLN A 47 9.38 18.78 6.38
CA GLN A 47 8.84 19.98 5.73
C GLN A 47 7.72 19.67 4.73
N ARG A 48 6.83 18.72 5.09
CA ARG A 48 5.73 18.26 4.23
C ARG A 48 4.45 18.05 5.03
N TRP A 49 3.33 18.11 4.35
CA TRP A 49 2.06 17.64 4.89
C TRP A 49 1.94 16.14 4.74
N SER A 50 1.36 15.47 5.72
CA SER A 50 1.14 14.03 5.67
C SER A 50 -0.24 13.67 6.19
N GLN A 51 -0.87 12.72 5.51
CA GLN A 51 -2.05 12.02 5.99
C GLN A 51 -1.86 10.51 5.85
N THR A 52 -2.53 9.77 6.71
CA THR A 52 -2.52 8.32 6.68
C THR A 52 -3.82 7.79 6.08
N VAL A 53 -3.72 6.83 5.18
CA VAL A 53 -4.87 6.15 4.56
C VAL A 53 -4.75 4.64 4.70
N VAL A 54 -5.88 3.96 4.90
CA VAL A 54 -5.91 2.50 4.87
C VAL A 54 -5.94 2.05 3.41
N PHE A 55 -4.95 1.26 3.00
CA PHE A 55 -4.80 0.79 1.63
C PHE A 55 -4.33 -0.66 1.61
N ARG A 56 -5.07 -1.54 0.90
CA ARG A 56 -4.80 -2.98 0.78
C ARG A 56 -4.54 -3.71 2.11
N GLY A 57 -5.28 -3.33 3.16
CA GLY A 57 -5.14 -3.93 4.50
C GLY A 57 -3.92 -3.43 5.29
N GLY A 58 -3.12 -2.54 4.72
CA GLY A 58 -2.02 -1.85 5.35
C GLY A 58 -2.27 -0.35 5.49
N THR A 59 -1.21 0.34 5.90
CA THR A 59 -1.20 1.78 6.15
C THR A 59 -0.31 2.44 5.10
N LEU A 60 -0.87 3.37 4.33
CA LEU A 60 -0.14 4.18 3.36
C LEU A 60 -0.03 5.62 3.89
N GLU A 61 1.19 6.14 3.99
CA GLU A 61 1.43 7.56 4.28
C GLU A 61 1.45 8.37 2.98
N VAL A 62 0.58 9.37 2.87
CA VAL A 62 0.52 10.27 1.73
C VAL A 62 1.19 11.58 2.13
N CYS A 63 2.29 11.91 1.47
CA CYS A 63 3.07 13.11 1.69
C CYS A 63 2.79 14.13 0.58
N LEU A 64 2.40 15.34 0.97
CA LEU A 64 2.06 16.43 0.07
C LEU A 64 3.06 17.57 0.27
N ASP A 65 3.57 18.08 -0.84
CA ASP A 65 4.37 19.29 -0.83
C ASP A 65 3.57 20.52 -0.40
N GLY A 66 4.24 21.51 0.17
CA GLY A 66 3.62 22.73 0.68
C GLY A 66 4.47 23.42 1.74
N ASN A 67 3.83 24.21 2.58
CA ASN A 67 4.49 24.93 3.67
C ASN A 67 3.67 24.85 4.96
N GLU A 68 4.13 25.48 6.04
CA GLU A 68 3.49 25.41 7.36
C GLU A 68 2.01 25.85 7.39
N THR A 69 1.55 26.59 6.38
CA THR A 69 0.17 27.08 6.28
C THR A 69 -0.77 26.11 5.56
N GLY A 70 -0.24 25.21 4.73
CA GLY A 70 -1.04 24.25 3.97
C GLY A 70 -0.27 23.54 2.86
N PRO A 71 -0.82 22.42 2.35
CA PRO A 71 -0.31 21.78 1.15
C PRO A 71 -0.46 22.73 -0.06
N SER A 72 0.42 22.62 -1.03
CA SER A 72 0.32 23.39 -2.27
C SER A 72 -0.95 23.01 -3.04
N ALA A 73 -1.50 23.96 -3.82
CA ALA A 73 -2.69 23.69 -4.63
C ALA A 73 -2.44 22.58 -5.66
N GLU A 74 -1.22 22.52 -6.18
CA GLU A 74 -0.78 21.49 -7.12
C GLU A 74 -0.74 20.11 -6.45
N ALA A 75 -0.08 19.98 -5.29
CA ALA A 75 -0.01 18.72 -4.55
C ALA A 75 -1.40 18.24 -4.12
N MET A 76 -2.27 19.16 -3.67
CA MET A 76 -3.65 18.82 -3.32
C MET A 76 -4.46 18.35 -4.54
N GLY A 77 -4.35 19.03 -5.68
CA GLY A 77 -5.02 18.63 -6.92
C GLY A 77 -4.57 17.24 -7.38
N ALA A 78 -3.25 17.03 -7.45
CA ALA A 78 -2.65 15.75 -7.79
C ALA A 78 -3.07 14.64 -6.83
N TRP A 79 -3.17 14.92 -5.53
CA TRP A 79 -3.66 13.95 -4.55
C TRP A 79 -5.13 13.57 -4.75
N LEU A 80 -6.00 14.54 -5.00
CA LEU A 80 -7.41 14.25 -5.26
C LEU A 80 -7.59 13.37 -6.50
N ASP A 81 -6.80 13.63 -7.55
CA ASP A 81 -6.79 12.84 -8.78
C ASP A 81 -6.18 11.45 -8.58
N LEU A 82 -5.09 11.35 -7.80
CA LEU A 82 -4.46 10.09 -7.44
C LEU A 82 -5.40 9.24 -6.59
N ARG A 83 -6.08 9.83 -5.60
CA ARG A 83 -6.98 9.13 -4.67
C ARG A 83 -8.08 8.37 -5.40
N GLN A 84 -8.62 8.93 -6.49
CA GLN A 84 -9.65 8.26 -7.30
C GLN A 84 -9.13 7.04 -8.08
N ARG A 85 -7.82 6.99 -8.32
CA ARG A 85 -7.16 5.97 -9.16
C ARG A 85 -6.02 5.27 -8.40
N LEU A 86 -6.04 5.33 -7.07
CA LEU A 86 -4.90 4.92 -6.24
C LEU A 86 -4.57 3.45 -6.46
N GLN A 87 -5.60 2.60 -6.50
CA GLN A 87 -5.45 1.17 -6.78
C GLN A 87 -4.87 0.94 -8.18
N ASP A 88 -5.46 1.56 -9.21
CA ASP A 88 -5.01 1.38 -10.60
C ASP A 88 -3.56 1.85 -10.81
N GLN A 89 -3.17 2.97 -10.19
CA GLN A 89 -1.81 3.49 -10.25
C GLN A 89 -0.82 2.57 -9.52
N TRP A 90 -1.21 2.07 -8.34
CA TRP A 90 -0.40 1.13 -7.58
C TRP A 90 -0.21 -0.19 -8.33
N ASP A 91 -1.28 -0.76 -8.89
CA ASP A 91 -1.18 -2.00 -9.67
C ASP A 91 -0.31 -1.79 -10.92
N SER A 92 -0.37 -0.60 -11.55
CA SER A 92 0.56 -0.26 -12.64
C SER A 92 2.02 -0.21 -12.22
N VAL A 93 2.32 0.22 -10.98
CA VAL A 93 3.69 0.18 -10.42
C VAL A 93 4.13 -1.26 -10.21
N VAL A 94 3.28 -2.10 -9.60
CA VAL A 94 3.58 -3.52 -9.37
C VAL A 94 3.86 -4.25 -10.69
N ASP A 95 2.97 -4.09 -11.68
CA ASP A 95 3.14 -4.68 -13.01
C ASP A 95 4.43 -4.21 -13.71
N TYR A 96 4.77 -2.92 -13.55
CA TYR A 96 6.02 -2.37 -14.07
C TYR A 96 7.23 -3.05 -13.43
N VAL A 97 7.27 -3.16 -12.10
CA VAL A 97 8.41 -3.73 -11.37
C VAL A 97 8.60 -5.19 -11.73
N ILE A 98 7.54 -5.99 -11.71
CA ILE A 98 7.58 -7.42 -12.07
C ILE A 98 8.10 -7.59 -13.50
N ARG A 99 7.60 -6.79 -14.45
CA ARG A 99 8.04 -6.84 -15.84
C ARG A 99 9.51 -6.46 -15.99
N GLU A 100 9.96 -5.39 -15.34
CA GLU A 100 11.35 -4.94 -15.42
C GLU A 100 12.31 -5.94 -14.80
N THR A 101 11.99 -6.52 -13.64
CA THR A 101 12.86 -7.49 -12.96
C THR A 101 12.93 -8.82 -13.70
N ALA A 102 11.82 -9.26 -14.31
CA ALA A 102 11.79 -10.41 -15.19
C ALA A 102 12.64 -10.18 -16.46
N ARG A 103 12.60 -8.98 -17.04
CA ARG A 103 13.37 -8.62 -18.24
C ARG A 103 14.88 -8.70 -18.01
N VAL A 104 15.35 -8.29 -16.83
CA VAL A 104 16.78 -8.35 -16.47
C VAL A 104 17.22 -9.73 -15.94
N GLY A 105 16.29 -10.68 -15.79
CA GLY A 105 16.57 -12.04 -15.33
C GLY A 105 17.02 -12.13 -13.87
N VAL A 106 16.67 -11.13 -13.06
CA VAL A 106 17.13 -11.03 -11.67
C VAL A 106 16.26 -11.88 -10.75
N GLN A 107 14.94 -11.70 -10.84
CA GLN A 107 14.00 -12.30 -9.89
C GLN A 107 12.57 -12.26 -10.44
N SER A 108 11.78 -13.26 -10.07
CA SER A 108 10.32 -13.27 -10.26
C SER A 108 9.68 -12.92 -8.93
N TYR A 109 8.86 -11.86 -8.92
CA TYR A 109 8.07 -11.46 -7.76
C TYR A 109 6.60 -11.75 -8.01
N GLU A 110 5.87 -12.10 -6.95
CA GLU A 110 4.41 -12.20 -6.99
C GLU A 110 3.76 -10.86 -6.58
N PRO A 111 2.60 -10.47 -7.16
CA PRO A 111 1.96 -9.19 -6.87
C PRO A 111 1.55 -8.96 -5.40
N ASP A 112 1.35 -10.02 -4.62
CA ASP A 112 0.98 -9.96 -3.20
C ASP A 112 2.19 -9.72 -2.27
N GLU A 113 3.40 -9.81 -2.79
CA GLU A 113 4.62 -9.49 -2.04
C GLU A 113 4.82 -7.98 -1.84
N PHE A 114 4.16 -7.15 -2.64
CA PHE A 114 4.36 -5.71 -2.67
C PHE A 114 3.48 -5.01 -1.64
N ALA A 115 4.11 -4.20 -0.79
CA ALA A 115 3.42 -3.37 0.19
C ALA A 115 3.83 -1.90 0.03
N ALA A 116 2.89 -1.06 -0.40
CA ALA A 116 3.07 0.39 -0.45
C ALA A 116 3.21 0.95 0.96
N THR A 117 4.24 1.74 1.21
CA THR A 117 4.53 2.33 2.53
C THR A 117 4.21 3.82 2.55
N SER A 118 4.61 4.54 1.51
CA SER A 118 4.29 5.96 1.37
C SER A 118 4.16 6.35 -0.10
N VAL A 119 3.49 7.48 -0.33
CA VAL A 119 3.45 8.13 -1.63
C VAL A 119 3.77 9.61 -1.45
N ASP A 120 4.79 10.09 -2.14
CA ASP A 120 5.07 11.52 -2.24
C ASP A 120 4.32 12.10 -3.44
N VAL A 121 3.66 13.24 -3.23
CA VAL A 121 2.87 13.93 -4.25
C VAL A 121 3.42 15.34 -4.44
N CYS A 122 3.81 15.63 -5.68
CA CYS A 122 4.51 16.82 -6.15
C CYS A 122 5.75 17.16 -5.30
N PRO A 123 6.69 16.22 -5.07
CA PRO A 123 7.88 16.51 -4.26
C PRO A 123 8.69 17.68 -4.84
N GLU A 124 9.19 18.57 -3.97
CA GLU A 124 9.98 19.75 -4.34
C GLU A 124 11.18 19.42 -5.26
N ASP A 125 11.86 18.30 -4.99
CA ASP A 125 12.84 17.70 -5.89
C ASP A 125 12.23 16.45 -6.53
N PRO A 126 11.75 16.53 -7.78
CA PRO A 126 11.10 15.41 -8.44
C PRO A 126 12.12 14.32 -8.78
N PHE A 127 12.07 13.23 -8.01
CA PHE A 127 12.87 12.02 -8.18
C PHE A 127 12.78 11.53 -9.64
N ASP A 128 13.84 11.76 -10.42
CA ASP A 128 13.91 11.48 -11.86
C ASP A 128 12.76 12.10 -12.68
N GLY A 129 12.23 13.25 -12.23
CA GLY A 129 11.17 13.99 -12.89
C GLY A 129 9.76 13.45 -12.64
N GLY A 130 9.56 12.60 -11.63
CA GLY A 130 8.25 12.14 -11.21
C GLY A 130 7.52 13.13 -10.32
N ASP A 131 6.25 13.38 -10.63
CA ASP A 131 5.33 14.22 -9.84
C ASP A 131 4.59 13.39 -8.77
N ILE A 132 4.64 12.07 -8.86
CA ILE A 132 4.15 11.14 -7.83
C ILE A 132 5.23 10.09 -7.61
N VAL A 133 5.54 9.74 -6.37
CA VAL A 133 6.56 8.71 -6.07
C VAL A 133 5.99 7.70 -5.10
N PHE A 134 5.86 6.45 -5.54
CA PHE A 134 5.46 5.35 -4.67
C PHE A 134 6.68 4.73 -4.02
N TRP A 135 6.68 4.70 -2.69
CA TRP A 135 7.64 3.98 -1.87
C TRP A 135 7.02 2.68 -1.36
N PHE A 136 7.78 1.60 -1.38
CA PHE A 136 7.25 0.28 -1.04
C PHE A 136 8.34 -0.70 -0.61
N THR A 137 7.89 -1.81 -0.03
CA THR A 137 8.72 -2.98 0.27
C THR A 137 8.23 -4.19 -0.51
N ILE A 138 9.13 -5.15 -0.69
CA ILE A 138 8.82 -6.47 -1.27
C ILE A 138 9.13 -7.51 -0.19
N ALA A 139 8.20 -8.40 0.09
CA ALA A 139 8.31 -9.37 1.19
C ALA A 139 9.58 -10.24 1.11
N SER A 140 10.00 -10.65 -0.09
CA SER A 140 11.24 -11.40 -0.29
C SER A 140 12.52 -10.58 -0.05
N GLU A 141 12.46 -9.25 -0.19
CA GLU A 141 13.60 -8.32 -0.12
C GLU A 141 13.68 -7.64 1.25
N LEU A 142 13.87 -8.45 2.29
CA LEU A 142 13.80 -8.00 3.69
C LEU A 142 14.66 -6.76 3.97
N GLY A 143 14.03 -5.74 4.57
CA GLY A 143 14.69 -4.51 4.99
C GLY A 143 15.05 -3.56 3.86
N THR A 144 14.69 -3.87 2.61
CA THR A 144 14.92 -2.99 1.47
C THR A 144 13.67 -2.19 1.16
N VAL A 145 13.84 -0.87 1.04
CA VAL A 145 12.81 0.03 0.55
C VAL A 145 13.11 0.35 -0.91
N PHE A 146 12.07 0.34 -1.72
CA PHE A 146 12.12 0.69 -3.13
C PHE A 146 11.26 1.91 -3.37
N TYR A 147 11.55 2.63 -4.45
CA TYR A 147 10.63 3.62 -4.96
C TYR A 147 10.56 3.63 -6.47
N VAL A 148 9.41 4.06 -6.98
CA VAL A 148 9.16 4.26 -8.40
C VAL A 148 8.50 5.64 -8.56
N PRO A 149 9.17 6.59 -9.23
CA PRO A 149 8.55 7.82 -9.64
C PRO A 149 7.62 7.58 -10.83
N LEU A 150 6.52 8.31 -10.86
CA LEU A 150 5.53 8.34 -11.91
C LEU A 150 5.53 9.73 -12.52
N ARG A 151 5.30 9.78 -13.83
CA ARG A 151 5.02 11.02 -14.56
C ARG A 151 3.84 10.78 -15.48
N ASP A 152 2.85 11.66 -15.41
CA ASP A 152 1.60 11.52 -16.17
C ASP A 152 0.92 10.15 -15.93
N GLY A 153 1.01 9.64 -14.70
CA GLY A 153 0.48 8.34 -14.30
C GLY A 153 1.23 7.13 -14.88
N ARG A 154 2.47 7.30 -15.36
CA ARG A 154 3.30 6.23 -15.90
C ARG A 154 4.54 6.01 -15.04
N PRO A 155 4.84 4.77 -14.60
CA PRO A 155 6.09 4.43 -13.93
C PRO A 155 7.31 4.78 -14.78
N LEU A 156 8.34 5.34 -14.15
CA LEU A 156 9.61 5.70 -14.78
C LEU A 156 10.68 4.63 -14.56
N LEU A 157 11.54 4.78 -13.55
CA LEU A 157 12.63 3.87 -13.21
C LEU A 157 12.42 3.27 -11.82
N LEU A 158 12.79 2.00 -11.62
CA LEU A 158 12.82 1.39 -10.29
C LEU A 158 14.11 1.77 -9.57
N HIS A 159 13.97 2.29 -8.36
CA HIS A 159 15.08 2.63 -7.48
C HIS A 159 15.04 1.80 -6.20
N ARG A 160 16.22 1.61 -5.62
CA ARG A 160 16.42 1.02 -4.31
C ARG A 160 16.94 2.12 -3.39
N ASP A 161 16.25 2.35 -2.28
CA ASP A 161 16.71 3.24 -1.22
C ASP A 161 17.76 2.50 -0.38
N SER A 162 18.94 3.10 -0.24
CA SER A 162 20.17 2.46 0.25
C SER A 162 20.55 2.85 1.67
#